data_AF-A0A2M7A636-F1
#
_entry.id   AF-A0A2M7A636-F1
#
_cell.length_a   1.000
_cell.length_b   1.000
_cell.length_c   1.000
_cell.angle_alpha   90.00
_cell.angle_beta   90.00
_cell.angle_gamma   90.00
#
_symmetry.space_group_name_H-M   'P 1'
#
loop_
_entity.id
_entity.type
_entity.pdbx_description
1 polymer ?
#
loop_
_entity_poly.entity_id
_entity_poly.type
_entity_poly.pdbx_seq_one_letter_code
_entity_poly.pdbx_strand_id
1 'polypeptide(L)'
;MATVTLPVTEHGIVIPRSTANLLGCRLGGWAAIEVRPLPSSEELKKKAVLYALHNLGDAVCVDDPVWVDDGWRLNIRIKGRRGTYGYVSCSVDGEVDGARSTSIMELLHSLNAEDTASSTTE
;
A
#
# COMPACT_ATOMS: atom_id res chain seq x y z
N MET A 1 4.24 17.73 -6.88
CA MET A 1 2.96 18.32 -6.43
C MET A 1 2.78 17.86 -4.99
N ALA A 2 2.41 18.71 -4.03
CA ALA A 2 2.29 18.29 -2.63
C ALA A 2 0.87 17.77 -2.37
N THR A 3 0.72 16.49 -2.02
CA THR A 3 -0.55 15.92 -1.60
C THR A 3 -0.68 16.05 -0.09
N VAL A 4 -1.83 16.53 0.39
CA VAL A 4 -2.09 16.65 1.83
C VAL A 4 -3.40 15.97 2.18
N THR A 5 -3.34 14.99 3.08
CA THR A 5 -4.52 14.33 3.62
C THR A 5 -5.20 15.26 4.62
N LEU A 6 -6.48 15.53 4.40
CA LEU A 6 -7.29 16.40 5.25
C LEU A 6 -8.43 15.60 5.89
N PRO A 7 -8.68 15.78 7.20
CA PRO A 7 -9.85 15.19 7.83
C PRO A 7 -11.11 15.81 7.25
N VAL A 8 -12.00 14.97 6.72
CA VAL A 8 -13.35 15.37 6.32
C VAL A 8 -14.24 15.25 7.55
N THR A 9 -14.85 16.35 7.95
CA THR A 9 -15.83 16.38 9.05
C THR A 9 -17.23 16.53 8.49
N GLU A 10 -18.25 16.30 9.31
CA GLU A 10 -19.67 16.53 8.99
C GLU A 10 -19.95 17.98 8.57
N HIS A 11 -19.07 18.92 8.96
CA HIS A 11 -19.16 20.35 8.67
C HIS A 11 -18.28 20.80 7.49
N GLY A 12 -17.62 19.86 6.81
CA GLY A 12 -16.77 20.12 5.66
C GLY A 12 -15.29 19.76 5.88
N ILE A 13 -14.45 20.19 4.94
CA ILE A 13 -13.01 19.94 4.95
C ILE A 13 -12.32 21.08 5.71
N VAL A 14 -11.69 20.76 6.84
CA VAL A 14 -10.90 21.74 7.60
C VAL A 14 -9.45 21.65 7.12
N ILE A 15 -8.93 22.73 6.53
CA ILE A 15 -7.50 22.83 6.16
C ILE A 15 -6.73 23.44 7.34
N PRO A 16 -5.83 22.70 8.00
CA PRO A 16 -4.97 23.27 9.03
C PRO A 16 -4.11 24.40 8.46
N ARG A 17 -3.84 25.43 9.27
CA ARG A 17 -3.06 26.60 8.83
C ARG A 17 -1.65 26.25 8.37
N SER A 18 -1.04 25.21 8.95
CA SER A 18 0.24 24.64 8.50
C SER A 18 0.17 24.14 7.05
N THR A 19 -0.89 23.42 6.70
CA THR A 19 -1.17 22.95 5.34
C THR A 19 -1.44 24.12 4.39
N ALA A 20 -2.24 25.10 4.80
CA ALA A 20 -2.50 26.28 3.99
C ALA A 20 -1.23 27.07 3.66
N ASN A 21 -0.28 27.16 4.62
CA ASN A 21 1.01 27.80 4.39
C ASN A 21 1.88 27.02 3.39
N LEU A 22 1.87 25.68 3.43
CA LEU A 22 2.56 24.83 2.45
C LEU A 22 2.01 25.01 1.03
N LEU A 23 0.71 25.29 0.91
CA LEU A 23 0.02 25.57 -0.35
C LEU A 23 0.19 27.03 -0.82
N GLY A 24 0.87 27.88 -0.04
CA GLY A 24 1.06 29.30 -0.35
C GLY A 24 -0.21 30.15 -0.22
N CYS A 25 -1.25 29.63 0.43
CA CYS A 25 -2.53 30.33 0.62
C CYS A 25 -2.38 31.45 1.66
N ARG A 26 -2.69 32.68 1.25
CA ARG A 26 -2.78 33.83 2.18
C ARG A 26 -4.13 33.81 2.91
N LEU A 27 -4.20 34.50 4.05
CA LEU A 27 -5.48 34.74 4.76
C LEU A 27 -6.47 35.43 3.82
N GLY A 28 -7.66 34.85 3.62
CA GLY A 28 -8.66 35.30 2.64
C GLY A 28 -8.40 34.86 1.19
N GLY A 29 -7.36 34.07 0.94
CA GLY A 29 -7.09 33.45 -0.36
C GLY A 29 -7.97 32.22 -0.61
N TRP A 30 -8.22 31.94 -1.89
CA TRP A 30 -8.96 30.76 -2.33
C TRP A 30 -7.98 29.64 -2.68
N ALA A 31 -8.19 28.46 -2.11
CA ALA A 31 -7.48 27.24 -2.50
C ALA A 31 -8.44 26.38 -3.33
N ALA A 32 -7.99 25.92 -4.50
CA ALA A 32 -8.70 24.88 -5.23
C ALA A 32 -8.41 23.54 -4.53
N ILE A 33 -9.42 22.99 -3.85
CA ILE A 33 -9.36 21.64 -3.27
C ILE A 33 -9.99 20.71 -4.30
N GLU A 34 -9.21 19.76 -4.78
CA GLU A 34 -9.73 18.70 -5.61
C GLU A 34 -10.12 17.52 -4.71
N VAL A 35 -11.42 17.26 -4.61
CA VAL A 35 -11.95 16.09 -3.92
C VAL A 35 -12.22 15.02 -4.96
N ARG A 36 -11.41 13.96 -4.97
CA ARG A 36 -11.63 12.80 -5.83
C ARG A 36 -12.11 11.61 -5.02
N PRO A 37 -13.04 10.79 -5.54
CA PRO A 37 -13.33 9.50 -4.95
C PRO A 37 -12.08 8.62 -5.07
N LEU A 38 -11.55 8.20 -3.92
CA LEU A 38 -10.44 7.25 -3.87
C LEU A 38 -10.98 5.81 -3.96
N PRO A 39 -10.19 4.88 -4.52
CA PRO A 39 -10.57 3.47 -4.55
C PRO A 39 -10.77 2.94 -3.13
N SER A 40 -11.75 2.05 -2.98
CA SER A 40 -12.01 1.43 -1.68
C SER A 40 -10.87 0.51 -1.25
N SER A 41 -10.69 0.33 0.07
CA SER A 41 -9.71 -0.62 0.60
C SER A 41 -9.95 -2.03 0.06
N GLU A 42 -11.20 -2.46 -0.10
CA GLU A 42 -11.55 -3.77 -0.68
C GLU A 42 -11.13 -3.89 -2.15
N GLU A 43 -11.34 -2.84 -2.94
CA GLU A 43 -10.92 -2.82 -4.35
C GLU A 43 -9.40 -2.93 -4.48
N LEU A 44 -8.66 -2.11 -3.72
CA LEU A 44 -7.20 -2.14 -3.71
C LEU A 44 -6.67 -3.51 -3.31
N LYS A 45 -7.23 -4.12 -2.26
CA LYS A 45 -6.86 -5.47 -1.82
C LYS A 45 -7.14 -6.51 -2.90
N LYS A 46 -8.31 -6.45 -3.54
CA LYS A 46 -8.66 -7.39 -4.62
C LYS A 46 -7.66 -7.31 -5.78
N LYS A 47 -7.32 -6.10 -6.23
CA LYS A 47 -6.32 -5.89 -7.29
C LYS A 47 -4.95 -6.42 -6.87
N ALA A 48 -4.50 -6.09 -5.66
CA ALA A 48 -3.20 -6.53 -5.15
C ALA A 48 -3.11 -8.05 -4.97
N VAL A 49 -4.16 -8.71 -4.45
CA VAL A 49 -4.21 -10.17 -4.32
C VAL A 49 -4.17 -10.85 -5.69
N LEU A 50 -4.96 -10.37 -6.67
CA LEU A 50 -4.95 -10.93 -8.02
C LEU A 50 -3.58 -10.81 -8.67
N TYR A 51 -2.94 -9.65 -8.54
CA TYR A 51 -1.58 -9.44 -9.02
C TYR A 51 -0.58 -10.38 -8.32
N ALA A 52 -0.66 -10.48 -7.00
CA ALA A 52 0.23 -11.34 -6.22
C ALA A 52 0.05 -12.82 -6.56
N LEU A 53 -1.19 -13.31 -6.69
CA LEU A 53 -1.48 -14.70 -7.07
C LEU A 53 -0.92 -15.02 -8.46
N HIS A 54 -1.11 -14.12 -9.43
CA HIS A 54 -0.62 -14.31 -10.79
C HIS A 54 0.91 -14.42 -10.87
N ASN A 55 1.63 -13.68 -10.02
CA ASN A 55 3.09 -13.61 -10.09
C ASN A 55 3.81 -14.52 -9.09
N LEU A 56 3.22 -14.76 -7.91
CA LEU A 56 3.84 -15.50 -6.79
C LEU A 56 3.24 -16.89 -6.57
N GLY A 57 2.04 -17.17 -7.10
CA GLY A 57 1.33 -18.43 -6.94
C GLY A 57 0.39 -18.47 -5.72
N ASP A 58 -0.07 -19.67 -5.39
CA ASP A 58 -1.09 -19.89 -4.36
C ASP A 58 -0.55 -19.63 -2.95
N ALA A 59 -1.43 -19.18 -2.04
CA ALA A 59 -1.17 -18.86 -0.63
C ALA A 59 -0.63 -17.46 -0.27
N VAL A 60 -0.85 -16.45 -1.13
CA VAL A 60 -0.60 -15.04 -0.79
C VAL A 60 -1.78 -14.38 -0.06
N CYS A 61 -1.46 -13.42 0.79
CA CYS A 61 -2.37 -12.52 1.48
C CYS A 61 -1.83 -11.09 1.35
N VAL A 62 -2.71 -10.09 1.45
CA VAL A 62 -2.29 -8.68 1.48
C VAL A 62 -2.87 -7.98 2.70
N ASP A 63 -2.11 -7.03 3.22
CA ASP A 63 -2.54 -6.19 4.34
C ASP A 63 -3.47 -5.05 3.90
N ASP A 64 -3.94 -4.29 4.88
CA ASP A 64 -4.61 -3.02 4.62
C ASP A 64 -3.71 -2.07 3.81
N PRO A 65 -4.27 -1.35 2.83
CA PRO A 65 -3.52 -0.39 2.04
C PRO A 65 -3.06 0.78 2.90
N VAL A 66 -1.79 1.16 2.72
CA VAL A 66 -1.16 2.29 3.40
C VAL A 66 -0.81 3.35 2.37
N TRP A 67 -1.10 4.62 2.64
CA TRP A 67 -0.71 5.72 1.77
C TRP A 67 0.78 6.05 1.95
N VAL A 68 1.56 5.94 0.87
CA VAL A 68 3.02 6.16 0.86
C VAL A 68 3.42 6.80 -0.47
N ASP A 69 4.24 7.85 -0.43
CA ASP A 69 4.83 8.49 -1.62
C ASP A 69 3.83 8.79 -2.76
N ASP A 70 2.68 9.38 -2.42
CA ASP A 70 1.59 9.69 -3.36
C ASP A 70 0.94 8.46 -4.04
N GLY A 71 1.00 7.29 -3.41
CA GLY A 71 0.31 6.09 -3.85
C GLY A 71 -0.11 5.18 -2.70
N TRP A 72 -0.71 4.05 -3.05
CA TRP A 72 -1.07 3.00 -2.12
C TRP A 72 0.01 1.92 -2.09
N ARG A 73 0.35 1.45 -0.90
CA ARG A 73 1.20 0.30 -0.69
C ARG A 73 0.44 -0.79 0.04
N LEU A 74 0.41 -1.98 -0.53
CA LEU A 74 -0.18 -3.18 0.06
C LEU A 74 0.91 -4.20 0.31
N ASN A 75 1.21 -4.45 1.59
CA ASN A 75 2.21 -5.43 1.98
C ASN A 75 1.71 -6.84 1.68
N ILE A 76 2.58 -7.65 1.07
CA ILE A 76 2.31 -9.05 0.75
C ILE A 76 2.80 -9.93 1.89
N ARG A 77 1.94 -10.88 2.29
CA ARG A 77 2.21 -11.93 3.26
C ARG A 77 1.95 -13.30 2.64
N ILE A 78 2.63 -14.32 3.15
CA ILE A 78 2.37 -15.71 2.80
C ILE A 78 1.58 -16.35 3.93
N LYS A 79 0.49 -17.03 3.59
CA LYS A 79 -0.38 -17.69 4.57
C LYS A 79 0.43 -18.71 5.37
N GLY A 80 0.33 -18.64 6.70
CA GLY A 80 1.04 -19.54 7.60
C GLY A 80 2.48 -19.12 7.94
N ARG A 81 3.00 -18.05 7.34
CA ARG A 81 4.34 -17.52 7.66
C ARG A 81 4.26 -16.14 8.32
N ARG A 82 5.21 -15.85 9.19
CA ARG A 82 5.33 -14.55 9.88
C ARG A 82 6.24 -13.63 9.08
N GLY A 83 5.74 -12.44 8.73
CA GLY A 83 6.52 -11.39 8.11
C GLY A 83 5.88 -10.79 6.86
N THR A 84 6.46 -9.69 6.41
CA THR A 84 6.15 -9.05 5.13
C THR A 84 7.22 -9.46 4.13
N TYR A 85 6.78 -9.98 2.98
CA TYR A 85 7.67 -10.57 1.97
C TYR A 85 7.85 -9.69 0.73
N GLY A 86 7.08 -8.62 0.65
CA GLY A 86 7.11 -7.66 -0.44
C GLY A 86 5.93 -6.72 -0.34
N TYR A 87 5.72 -5.93 -1.38
CA TYR A 87 4.55 -5.08 -1.48
C TYR A 87 4.11 -4.89 -2.93
N VAL A 88 2.82 -4.70 -3.12
CA VAL A 88 2.23 -4.16 -4.34
C VAL A 88 2.07 -2.65 -4.16
N SER A 89 2.49 -1.89 -5.17
CA SER A 89 2.24 -0.45 -5.25
C SER A 89 1.08 -0.21 -6.20
N CYS A 90 0.15 0.63 -5.79
CA CYS A 90 -0.88 1.16 -6.66
C CYS A 90 -0.80 2.68 -6.72
N SER A 91 -1.19 3.25 -7.85
CA SER A 91 -1.30 4.69 -8.05
C SER A 91 -2.39 5.29 -7.17
N VAL A 92 -2.49 6.62 -7.15
CA VAL A 92 -3.59 7.35 -6.48
C VAL A 92 -4.97 6.78 -6.82
N ASP A 93 -5.18 6.44 -8.09
CA ASP A 93 -6.44 5.94 -8.63
C ASP A 93 -6.64 4.43 -8.41
N GLY A 94 -5.66 3.77 -7.79
CA GLY A 94 -5.71 2.35 -7.45
C GLY A 94 -5.35 1.41 -8.59
N GLU A 95 -4.65 1.90 -9.60
CA GLU A 95 -4.06 1.06 -10.65
C GLU A 95 -2.72 0.50 -10.19
N VAL A 96 -2.41 -0.76 -10.53
CA VAL A 96 -1.18 -1.40 -10.05
C VAL A 96 0.01 -0.87 -10.84
N ASP A 97 0.90 -0.15 -10.17
CA ASP A 97 2.11 0.44 -10.76
C ASP A 97 3.28 -0.57 -10.81
N GLY A 98 3.24 -1.57 -9.92
CA GLY A 98 4.21 -2.65 -9.88
C GLY A 98 4.34 -3.26 -8.48
N ALA A 99 5.07 -4.35 -8.38
CA ALA A 99 5.42 -4.97 -7.09
C ALA A 99 6.92 -4.96 -6.86
N ARG A 100 7.29 -4.74 -5.60
CA ARG A 100 8.66 -4.96 -5.14
C ARG A 100 8.65 -6.18 -4.23
N SER A 101 9.30 -7.23 -4.70
CA SER A 101 9.54 -8.45 -3.96
C SER A 101 11.04 -8.56 -3.71
N THR A 102 11.46 -8.96 -2.52
CA THR A 102 12.70 -9.73 -2.37
C THR A 102 12.57 -10.94 -3.30
N SER A 103 13.60 -11.27 -4.09
CA SER A 103 13.41 -12.01 -5.35
C SER A 103 12.63 -13.31 -5.15
N ILE A 104 11.83 -13.75 -6.11
CA ILE A 104 11.13 -15.06 -6.03
C ILE A 104 12.12 -16.20 -5.75
N MET A 105 13.35 -16.10 -6.26
CA MET A 105 14.42 -17.06 -5.99
C MET A 105 14.92 -16.97 -4.54
N GLU A 106 15.03 -15.78 -3.95
CA GLU A 106 15.37 -15.60 -2.54
C GLU A 106 14.24 -16.09 -1.62
N LEU A 107 12.98 -15.88 -2.03
CA LEU A 107 11.79 -16.42 -1.40
C LEU A 107 11.79 -17.96 -1.44
N LEU A 108 11.94 -18.57 -2.61
CA LEU A 108 11.99 -20.03 -2.77
C LEU A 108 13.22 -20.64 -2.07
N HIS A 109 14.38 -19.98 -2.10
CA HIS A 109 15.57 -20.42 -1.36
C HIS A 109 15.38 -20.35 0.15
N SER A 110 14.75 -19.29 0.69
CA SER A 110 14.46 -19.19 2.12
C SER A 110 13.36 -20.18 2.56
N LEU A 111 12.36 -20.43 1.70
CA LEU A 111 11.33 -21.46 1.89
C LEU A 111 11.96 -22.86 2.03
N ASN A 112 12.85 -23.25 1.11
CA ASN A 112 13.53 -24.55 1.14
C ASN A 112 14.58 -24.67 2.26
N ALA A 113 15.17 -23.57 2.71
CA ALA A 113 16.15 -23.56 3.80
C ALA A 113 15.52 -23.77 5.18
N GLU A 114 14.28 -23.33 5.41
CA GLU A 114 13.57 -23.54 6.68
C GLU A 114 13.05 -24.99 6.84
N ASP A 115 12.66 -25.65 5.75
CA ASP A 115 12.23 -27.07 5.78
C ASP A 115 13.41 -28.03 6.04
N THR A 116 14.62 -27.66 5.63
CA THR A 116 15.83 -28.46 5.90
C THR A 116 16.34 -28.29 7.34
N ALA A 117 16.14 -27.13 7.97
CA ALA A 117 16.53 -26.89 9.36
C ALA A 117 15.61 -27.59 10.39
N SER A 118 14.35 -27.87 10.04
CA SER A 118 13.39 -28.56 10.93
C SER A 118 13.50 -30.08 10.91
N SER A 119 14.35 -30.65 10.03
CA SER A 119 14.56 -32.10 9.89
C SER A 119 15.85 -32.60 10.54
N THR A 120 16.60 -31.76 11.28
CA THR A 120 17.92 -32.11 11.85
C THR A 120 18.01 -32.17 13.38
N THR A 121 16.88 -32.23 14.07
CA THR A 121 16.86 -32.60 15.50
C THR A 121 16.07 -33.89 15.67
N GLU A 122 16.74 -35.01 15.40
CA GLU A 122 16.47 -36.29 16.05
C GLU A 122 16.83 -36.23 17.54
#